data_AF-A0A0C9PNK8-F1
#
_entry.id   AF-A0A0C9PNK8-F1
#
_cell.length_a   1.000
_cell.length_b   1.000
_cell.length_c   1.000
_cell.angle_alpha   90.00
_cell.angle_beta   90.00
_cell.angle_gamma   90.00
#
_symmetry.space_group_name_H-M   'P 1'
#
loop_
_entity.id
_entity.type
_entity.pdbx_description
1 polymer ?
#
loop_
_entity_poly.entity_id
_entity_poly.type
_entity_poly.pdbx_seq_one_letter_code
_entity_poly.pdbx_strand_id
1 'polypeptide(L)'
;MFRILAFHRRFLSDTKIRLFDKELKSYFGNASRNYNSQPSNTFKYTDRDNVFTSPYDKIEIPSCYLHQVIWKDVDKWRNKTALTCSASGRSYSYNELRGLCGKFATSLRRNNLGPGDTLAVVLPNIPEYAIIALGASEAGVRVTLLNPAYTIYEISKHLAISEASAIITTPQKYPDIMEALKLKNSVRLPTIVVPNGNEPIPAGAINFRDLVSNRIEEFDNIGEQTGTDCKNDTFIIPYSSGTSGFPKGVEITHRFELNF
;
A
#
# COMPACT_ATOMS: atom_id res chain seq x y z
N MET A 1 4.43 -6.52 14.35
CA MET A 1 3.79 -5.20 14.48
C MET A 1 4.37 -4.30 13.39
N PHE A 2 3.51 -3.90 12.46
CA PHE A 2 3.66 -3.18 11.18
C PHE A 2 4.96 -2.42 10.86
N ARG A 3 5.51 -2.70 9.66
CA ARG A 3 6.55 -1.93 8.93
C ARG A 3 6.46 -2.17 7.41
N ILE A 4 5.30 -1.92 6.79
CA ILE A 4 5.15 -2.07 5.32
C ILE A 4 4.96 -0.74 4.56
N LEU A 5 4.87 0.41 5.23
CA LEU A 5 4.93 1.72 4.55
C LEU A 5 5.82 2.75 5.27
N ALA A 6 6.96 2.29 5.81
CA ALA A 6 8.05 3.19 6.14
C ALA A 6 9.19 2.91 5.17
N PHE A 7 9.19 3.62 4.03
CA PHE A 7 10.32 3.61 3.12
C PHE A 7 11.51 4.41 3.68
N HIS A 8 11.85 4.27 4.98
CA HIS A 8 13.21 4.57 5.46
C HIS A 8 13.55 4.08 6.88
N ARG A 9 14.84 3.75 7.02
CA ARG A 9 15.71 3.81 8.22
C ARG A 9 15.98 2.58 9.12
N ARG A 10 15.62 1.34 8.80
CA ARG A 10 16.12 0.22 9.65
C ARG A 10 16.42 -1.11 8.96
N PHE A 11 16.77 -1.06 7.67
CA PHE A 11 17.35 -2.17 6.92
C PHE A 11 18.71 -1.81 6.28
N LEU A 12 19.47 -0.92 6.92
CA LEU A 12 20.78 -0.43 6.46
C LEU A 12 21.94 -0.90 7.35
N SER A 13 21.97 -2.16 7.80
CA SER A 13 23.16 -2.66 8.49
C SER A 13 23.90 -3.80 7.82
N ASP A 14 23.27 -4.65 6.99
CA ASP A 14 24.04 -5.77 6.43
C ASP A 14 23.72 -6.07 4.97
N THR A 15 24.82 -6.11 4.20
CA THR A 15 25.00 -6.66 2.85
C THR A 15 24.57 -5.82 1.63
N LYS A 16 25.60 -5.24 0.99
CA LYS A 16 25.76 -4.98 -0.45
C LYS A 16 24.70 -4.10 -1.15
N ILE A 17 24.67 -2.82 -0.81
CA ILE A 17 24.18 -1.78 -1.73
C ILE A 17 25.21 -0.64 -1.81
N ARG A 18 26.33 -0.89 -2.52
CA ARG A 18 27.27 0.18 -2.95
C ARG A 18 26.94 0.74 -4.34
N LEU A 19 26.01 0.13 -5.06
CA LEU A 19 25.69 0.49 -6.45
C LEU A 19 24.52 1.49 -6.59
N PHE A 20 23.53 1.49 -5.68
CA PHE A 20 22.43 2.46 -5.71
C PHE A 20 22.83 3.89 -5.31
N ASP A 21 23.92 4.05 -4.57
CA ASP A 21 24.31 5.33 -3.98
C ASP A 21 24.99 6.29 -5.00
N LYS A 22 25.42 5.77 -6.17
CA LYS A 22 25.99 6.57 -7.26
C LYS A 22 24.92 7.18 -8.18
N GLU A 23 23.85 6.46 -8.49
CA GLU A 23 22.81 6.95 -9.42
C GLU A 23 21.90 8.00 -8.77
N LEU A 24 21.58 7.86 -7.48
CA LEU A 24 20.80 8.86 -6.73
C LEU A 24 21.49 10.24 -6.64
N LYS A 25 22.83 10.28 -6.62
CA LYS A 25 23.61 11.53 -6.63
C LYS A 25 23.46 12.32 -7.93
N SER A 26 23.13 11.67 -9.05
CA SER A 26 22.91 12.36 -10.33
C SER A 26 21.54 13.03 -10.42
N TYR A 27 20.53 12.48 -9.72
CA TYR A 27 19.15 12.98 -9.75
C TYR A 27 18.87 14.07 -8.71
N PHE A 28 19.59 14.07 -7.58
CA PHE A 28 19.37 15.02 -6.48
C PHE A 28 20.43 16.13 -6.36
N GLY A 29 21.33 16.26 -7.33
CA GLY A 29 22.43 17.22 -7.27
C GLY A 29 23.42 16.93 -6.14
N ASN A 30 24.52 17.69 -6.10
CA ASN A 30 25.67 17.47 -5.22
C ASN A 30 25.38 17.70 -3.72
N ALA A 31 24.54 16.88 -3.10
CA ALA A 31 24.58 16.67 -1.66
C ALA A 31 25.69 15.67 -1.33
N SER A 32 26.94 16.11 -1.45
CA SER A 32 28.11 15.35 -0.99
C SER A 32 28.01 15.13 0.51
N ARG A 33 27.60 13.93 0.92
CA ARG A 33 27.65 13.48 2.32
C ARG A 33 29.12 13.34 2.76
N ASN A 34 29.65 14.37 3.42
CA ASN A 34 30.85 14.25 4.24
C ASN A 34 30.50 13.48 5.53
N TYR A 35 30.73 12.16 5.53
CA TYR A 35 30.42 11.27 6.66
C TYR A 35 31.50 11.25 7.76
N ASN A 36 32.42 12.23 7.79
CA ASN A 36 33.54 12.28 8.74
C ASN A 36 33.60 13.54 9.62
N SER A 37 32.55 14.35 9.68
CA SER A 37 32.42 15.35 10.74
C SER A 37 31.48 14.80 11.82
N GLN A 38 32.01 14.52 13.02
CA GLN A 38 31.15 14.49 14.20
C GLN A 38 30.31 15.78 14.19
N PRO A 39 28.97 15.72 14.33
CA PRO A 39 28.19 16.93 14.42
C PRO A 39 28.47 17.58 15.77
N SER A 40 29.50 18.42 15.84
CA SER A 40 29.55 19.51 16.80
C SER A 40 28.51 20.53 16.36
N ASN A 41 27.27 20.39 16.82
CA ASN A 41 26.36 21.52 17.00
C ASN A 41 25.13 21.07 17.79
N THR A 42 25.09 21.56 19.01
CA THR A 42 23.93 21.71 19.88
C THR A 42 22.67 22.03 19.07
N PHE A 43 21.62 21.19 19.17
CA PHE A 43 20.30 21.50 18.62
C PHE A 43 19.76 22.78 19.27
N LYS A 44 19.89 23.91 18.59
CA LYS A 44 19.28 25.18 18.98
C LYS A 44 18.60 25.80 17.76
N TYR A 45 17.34 25.44 17.56
CA TYR A 45 16.39 26.22 16.74
C TYR A 45 14.99 26.01 17.31
N THR A 46 14.80 26.48 18.53
CA THR A 46 13.50 26.96 18.98
C THR A 46 13.35 28.38 18.49
N ASP A 47 12.27 28.68 17.79
CA ASP A 47 11.88 30.07 17.57
C ASP A 47 11.46 30.71 18.92
N ARG A 48 11.04 31.98 18.88
CA ARG A 48 10.60 32.70 20.09
C ARG A 48 9.38 32.05 20.76
N ASP A 49 8.69 31.14 20.07
CA ASP A 49 7.47 30.46 20.51
C ASP A 49 7.72 29.01 20.94
N ASN A 50 8.99 28.59 21.10
CA ASN A 50 9.39 27.23 21.44
C ASN A 50 8.99 26.16 20.40
N VAL A 51 8.87 26.54 19.12
CA VAL A 51 8.62 25.60 18.02
C VAL A 51 9.94 25.08 17.46
N PHE A 52 10.07 23.75 17.40
CA PHE A 52 11.19 23.07 16.75
C PHE A 52 10.88 22.83 15.27
N THR A 53 11.79 23.25 14.40
CA THR A 53 11.66 23.04 12.95
C THR A 53 12.76 22.13 12.41
N SER A 54 12.45 21.42 11.31
CA SER A 54 13.45 20.63 10.59
C SER A 54 14.59 21.53 10.10
N PRO A 55 15.87 21.11 10.20
CA PRO A 55 16.99 21.86 9.66
C PRO A 55 17.10 21.77 8.13
N TYR A 56 16.25 20.97 7.49
CA TYR A 56 16.20 20.83 6.03
C TYR A 56 15.15 21.76 5.44
N ASP A 57 15.42 22.23 4.22
CA ASP A 57 14.48 23.06 3.46
C ASP A 57 13.14 22.38 3.25
N LYS A 58 12.08 23.19 3.22
CA LYS A 58 10.75 22.71 2.89
C LYS A 58 10.74 22.27 1.43
N ILE A 59 10.31 21.04 1.20
CA ILE A 59 10.15 20.49 -0.15
C ILE A 59 8.70 20.76 -0.59
N GLU A 60 8.52 21.14 -1.85
CA GLU A 60 7.19 21.24 -2.45
C GLU A 60 6.65 19.85 -2.75
N ILE A 61 5.47 19.55 -2.22
CA ILE A 61 4.87 18.23 -2.35
C ILE A 61 3.74 18.32 -3.37
N PRO A 62 3.77 17.48 -4.43
CA PRO A 62 2.81 17.58 -5.53
C PRO A 62 1.39 17.29 -5.05
N SER A 63 0.42 18.02 -5.62
CA SER A 63 -1.01 17.77 -5.41
C SER A 63 -1.50 16.74 -6.42
N CYS A 64 -1.24 15.47 -6.14
CA CYS A 64 -1.64 14.36 -6.99
C CYS A 64 -1.85 13.09 -6.16
N TYR A 65 -2.40 12.04 -6.76
CA TYR A 65 -2.59 10.76 -6.09
C TYR A 65 -1.26 10.03 -5.89
N LEU A 66 -1.12 9.29 -4.78
CA LEU A 66 0.10 8.58 -4.41
C LEU A 66 0.68 7.72 -5.55
N HIS A 67 -0.15 6.94 -6.23
CA HIS A 67 0.29 6.09 -7.35
C HIS A 67 0.86 6.91 -8.52
N GLN A 68 0.37 8.13 -8.76
CA GLN A 68 0.89 9.00 -9.83
C GLN A 68 2.33 9.42 -9.54
N VAL A 69 2.66 9.70 -8.28
CA VAL A 69 4.05 9.99 -7.88
C VAL A 69 4.94 8.76 -8.04
N ILE A 70 4.45 7.59 -7.62
CA ILE A 70 5.19 6.33 -7.70
C ILE A 70 5.49 5.95 -9.15
N TRP A 71 4.53 6.17 -10.06
CA TRP A 71 4.66 5.78 -11.46
C TRP A 71 5.31 6.82 -12.37
N LYS A 72 5.42 8.09 -11.94
CA LYS A 72 5.92 9.21 -12.76
C LYS A 72 7.20 8.90 -13.54
N ASP A 73 8.11 8.16 -12.93
CA ASP A 73 9.46 7.88 -13.43
C ASP A 73 9.75 6.37 -13.54
N VAL A 74 8.72 5.53 -13.56
CA VAL A 74 8.87 4.06 -13.51
C VAL A 74 9.66 3.50 -14.70
N ASP A 75 9.55 4.14 -15.87
CA ASP A 75 10.24 3.72 -17.09
C ASP A 75 11.76 3.72 -16.97
N LYS A 76 12.33 4.63 -16.15
CA LYS A 76 13.77 4.67 -15.87
C LYS A 76 14.26 3.38 -15.20
N TRP A 77 13.37 2.66 -14.53
CA TRP A 77 13.69 1.48 -13.73
C TRP A 77 12.97 0.23 -14.19
N ARG A 78 12.34 0.24 -15.38
CA ARG A 78 11.36 -0.78 -15.80
C ARG A 78 11.86 -2.23 -15.61
N ASN A 79 13.13 -2.49 -15.93
CA ASN A 79 13.74 -3.82 -15.89
C ASN A 79 14.40 -4.15 -14.53
N LYS A 80 14.46 -3.20 -13.59
CA LYS A 80 14.97 -3.45 -12.23
C LYS A 80 13.93 -4.19 -11.39
N THR A 81 14.38 -5.05 -10.49
CA THR A 81 13.52 -5.72 -9.51
C THR A 81 12.93 -4.68 -8.55
N ALA A 82 11.60 -4.65 -8.44
CA ALA A 82 10.86 -3.80 -7.51
C ALA A 82 10.54 -4.54 -6.19
N LEU A 83 10.12 -5.80 -6.28
CA LEU A 83 9.69 -6.60 -5.14
C LEU A 83 10.27 -8.00 -5.21
N THR A 84 10.65 -8.56 -4.07
CA THR A 84 11.09 -9.95 -3.94
C THR A 84 10.42 -10.59 -2.73
N CYS A 85 9.79 -11.75 -2.93
CA CYS A 85 9.36 -12.63 -1.86
C CYS A 85 10.58 -13.36 -1.31
N SER A 86 10.97 -13.10 -0.06
CA SER A 86 12.11 -13.78 0.56
C SER A 86 11.90 -15.29 0.71
N ALA A 87 10.67 -15.72 0.97
CA ALA A 87 10.35 -17.13 1.21
C ALA A 87 10.34 -17.98 -0.08
N SER A 88 9.85 -17.42 -1.20
CA SER A 88 9.72 -18.16 -2.47
C SER A 88 10.76 -17.80 -3.52
N GLY A 89 11.53 -16.72 -3.32
CA GLY A 89 12.47 -16.17 -4.30
C GLY A 89 11.80 -15.48 -5.50
N ARG A 90 10.46 -15.58 -5.63
CA ARG A 90 9.70 -14.90 -6.68
C ARG A 90 9.87 -13.40 -6.58
N SER A 91 10.04 -12.75 -7.73
CA SER A 91 10.24 -11.32 -7.80
C SER A 91 9.40 -10.71 -8.91
N TYR A 92 9.21 -9.39 -8.82
CA TYR A 92 8.56 -8.57 -9.83
C TYR A 92 9.48 -7.43 -10.20
N SER A 93 9.68 -7.21 -11.48
CA SER A 93 10.25 -5.99 -12.01
C SER A 93 9.28 -4.81 -11.85
N TYR A 94 9.79 -3.58 -11.96
CA TYR A 94 8.94 -2.38 -11.95
C TYR A 94 7.89 -2.42 -13.07
N ASN A 95 8.26 -2.91 -14.26
CA ASN A 95 7.34 -3.03 -15.39
C ASN A 95 6.22 -4.04 -15.11
N GLU A 96 6.55 -5.22 -14.56
CA GLU A 96 5.55 -6.22 -14.18
C GLU A 96 4.64 -5.67 -13.07
N LEU A 97 5.20 -5.04 -12.05
CA LEU A 97 4.43 -4.45 -10.96
C LEU A 97 3.45 -3.39 -11.49
N ARG A 98 3.90 -2.47 -12.35
CA ARG A 98 3.04 -1.42 -12.94
C ARG A 98 1.86 -2.03 -13.68
N GLY A 99 2.11 -3.01 -14.55
CA GLY A 99 1.05 -3.65 -15.33
C GLY A 99 0.09 -4.49 -14.47
N LEU A 100 0.60 -5.16 -13.43
CA LEU A 100 -0.25 -5.88 -12.47
C LEU A 100 -1.17 -4.93 -11.69
N CYS A 101 -0.65 -3.76 -11.28
CA CYS A 101 -1.46 -2.72 -10.62
C CYS A 101 -2.57 -2.19 -11.54
N GLY A 102 -2.25 -1.88 -12.80
CA GLY A 102 -3.23 -1.38 -13.78
C GLY A 102 -4.33 -2.42 -14.09
N LYS A 103 -3.95 -3.70 -14.24
CA LYS A 103 -4.91 -4.79 -14.41
C LYS A 103 -5.79 -4.99 -13.19
N PHE A 104 -5.21 -4.94 -11.99
CA PHE A 104 -5.99 -5.05 -10.76
C PHE A 104 -6.98 -3.88 -10.63
N ALA A 105 -6.54 -2.66 -10.91
CA ALA A 105 -7.40 -1.48 -10.90
C ALA A 105 -8.59 -1.62 -11.88
N THR A 106 -8.30 -2.07 -13.10
CA THR A 106 -9.30 -2.37 -14.14
C THR A 106 -10.31 -3.40 -13.66
N SER A 107 -9.83 -4.48 -13.04
CA SER A 107 -10.68 -5.52 -12.46
C SER A 107 -11.61 -4.99 -11.37
N LEU A 108 -11.11 -4.16 -10.45
CA LEU A 108 -11.93 -3.56 -9.40
C LEU A 108 -13.06 -2.71 -10.02
N ARG A 109 -12.72 -1.85 -10.97
CA ARG A 109 -13.70 -1.00 -11.67
C ARG A 109 -14.75 -1.81 -12.44
N ARG A 110 -14.34 -2.87 -13.14
CA ARG A 110 -15.27 -3.79 -13.85
C ARG A 110 -16.20 -4.53 -12.89
N ASN A 111 -15.80 -4.68 -11.63
CA ASN A 111 -16.64 -5.26 -10.56
C ASN A 111 -17.36 -4.17 -9.74
N ASN A 112 -17.51 -2.96 -10.27
CA ASN A 112 -18.19 -1.82 -9.64
C ASN A 112 -17.59 -1.41 -8.28
N LEU A 113 -16.28 -1.58 -8.12
CA LEU A 113 -15.52 -1.00 -7.01
C LEU A 113 -14.78 0.25 -7.47
N GLY A 114 -15.02 1.36 -6.79
CA GLY A 114 -14.44 2.67 -7.11
C GLY A 114 -14.43 3.64 -5.93
N PRO A 115 -14.50 4.96 -6.19
CA PRO A 115 -14.50 5.99 -5.16
C PRO A 115 -15.63 5.77 -4.15
N GLY A 116 -15.31 5.90 -2.86
CA GLY A 116 -16.23 5.62 -1.77
C GLY A 116 -16.18 4.18 -1.26
N ASP A 117 -15.55 3.26 -2.01
CA ASP A 117 -15.48 1.86 -1.60
C ASP A 117 -14.23 1.56 -0.78
N THR A 118 -14.32 0.50 0.04
CA THR A 118 -13.22 0.03 0.88
C THR A 118 -12.92 -1.45 0.60
N LEU A 119 -11.67 -1.76 0.28
CA LEU A 119 -11.13 -3.11 0.17
C LEU A 119 -10.43 -3.51 1.47
N ALA A 120 -10.96 -4.51 2.17
CA ALA A 120 -10.32 -5.09 3.35
C ALA A 120 -9.27 -6.13 2.97
N VAL A 121 -8.05 -5.95 3.45
CA VAL A 121 -6.91 -6.81 3.16
C VAL A 121 -6.52 -7.59 4.41
N VAL A 122 -6.68 -8.92 4.34
CA VAL A 122 -6.37 -9.87 5.40
C VAL A 122 -5.29 -10.82 4.89
N LEU A 123 -4.06 -10.32 4.72
CA LEU A 123 -2.94 -11.07 4.13
C LEU A 123 -1.69 -11.06 5.03
N PRO A 124 -0.86 -12.12 5.00
CA PRO A 124 0.50 -12.07 5.53
C PRO A 124 1.41 -11.22 4.64
N ASN A 125 2.62 -10.89 5.09
CA ASN A 125 3.58 -10.05 4.35
C ASN A 125 4.05 -10.73 3.04
N ILE A 126 3.28 -10.55 1.96
CA ILE A 126 3.56 -11.07 0.62
C ILE A 126 3.66 -9.92 -0.39
N PRO A 127 4.40 -10.09 -1.50
CA PRO A 127 4.58 -9.01 -2.49
C PRO A 127 3.28 -8.48 -3.10
N GLU A 128 2.23 -9.29 -3.18
CA GLU A 128 0.92 -8.91 -3.71
C GLU A 128 0.31 -7.72 -2.99
N TYR A 129 0.72 -7.43 -1.74
CA TYR A 129 0.32 -6.21 -1.04
C TYR A 129 0.54 -4.93 -1.85
N ALA A 130 1.66 -4.84 -2.57
CA ALA A 130 1.96 -3.66 -3.38
C ALA A 130 1.03 -3.55 -4.59
N ILE A 131 0.73 -4.68 -5.24
CA ILE A 131 -0.22 -4.74 -6.36
C ILE A 131 -1.61 -4.33 -5.88
N ILE A 132 -2.03 -4.85 -4.74
CA ILE A 132 -3.34 -4.59 -4.16
C ILE A 132 -3.46 -3.12 -3.75
N ALA A 133 -2.48 -2.59 -3.02
CA ALA A 133 -2.54 -1.22 -2.52
C ALA A 133 -2.49 -0.19 -3.66
N LEU A 134 -1.56 -0.36 -4.61
CA LEU A 134 -1.39 0.59 -5.72
C LEU A 134 -2.49 0.44 -6.77
N GLY A 135 -2.91 -0.79 -7.08
CA GLY A 135 -4.05 -1.02 -7.98
C GLY A 135 -5.38 -0.54 -7.38
N ALA A 136 -5.61 -0.71 -6.08
CA ALA A 136 -6.76 -0.10 -5.41
C ALA A 136 -6.68 1.43 -5.41
N SER A 137 -5.48 1.99 -5.16
CA SER A 137 -5.20 3.42 -5.28
C SER A 137 -5.62 3.96 -6.65
N GLU A 138 -5.18 3.31 -7.73
CA GLU A 138 -5.53 3.67 -9.11
C GLU A 138 -7.03 3.52 -9.36
N ALA A 139 -7.67 2.48 -8.82
CA ALA A 139 -9.11 2.33 -8.91
C ALA A 139 -9.90 3.29 -8.02
N GLY A 140 -9.28 4.15 -7.20
CA GLY A 140 -10.00 5.01 -6.26
C GLY A 140 -10.60 4.29 -5.05
N VAL A 141 -10.20 3.04 -4.82
CA VAL A 141 -10.71 2.22 -3.74
C VAL A 141 -9.81 2.38 -2.53
N ARG A 142 -10.41 2.69 -1.37
CA ARG A 142 -9.71 2.80 -0.09
C ARG A 142 -9.26 1.43 0.36
N VAL A 143 -8.10 1.33 1.00
CA VAL A 143 -7.60 0.06 1.55
C VAL A 143 -7.69 0.07 3.06
N THR A 144 -8.18 -1.00 3.67
CA THR A 144 -8.07 -1.21 5.12
C THR A 144 -7.29 -2.48 5.41
N LEU A 145 -6.37 -2.39 6.38
CA LEU A 145 -5.43 -3.47 6.70
C LEU A 145 -5.83 -4.17 7.99
N LEU A 146 -6.10 -5.47 7.90
CA LEU A 146 -6.43 -6.31 9.04
C LEU A 146 -5.32 -7.34 9.25
N ASN A 147 -5.01 -7.61 10.51
CA ASN A 147 -4.03 -8.63 10.84
C ASN A 147 -4.61 -10.02 10.54
N PRO A 148 -3.93 -10.89 9.76
CA PRO A 148 -4.41 -12.25 9.50
C PRO A 148 -4.51 -13.11 10.77
N ALA A 149 -3.83 -12.73 11.85
CA ALA A 149 -3.94 -13.39 13.15
C ALA A 149 -5.18 -13.00 13.97
N TYR A 150 -5.99 -12.04 13.50
CA TYR A 150 -7.23 -11.69 14.18
C TYR A 150 -8.23 -12.84 14.20
N THR A 151 -8.97 -12.90 15.31
CA THR A 151 -10.10 -13.80 15.49
C THR A 151 -11.26 -13.43 14.56
N ILE A 152 -12.18 -14.36 14.35
CA ILE A 152 -13.39 -14.16 13.54
C ILE A 152 -14.18 -12.93 14.00
N TYR A 153 -14.31 -12.75 15.31
CA TYR A 153 -15.04 -11.63 15.90
C TYR A 153 -14.35 -10.29 15.68
N GLU A 154 -13.02 -10.23 15.83
CA GLU A 154 -12.24 -9.03 15.53
C GLU A 154 -12.35 -8.67 14.05
N ILE A 155 -12.19 -9.65 13.15
CA ILE A 155 -12.35 -9.44 11.70
C ILE A 155 -13.73 -8.85 11.40
N SER A 156 -14.81 -9.47 11.90
CA SER A 156 -16.17 -8.95 11.69
C SER A 156 -16.33 -7.51 12.18
N LYS A 157 -15.78 -7.16 13.35
CA LYS A 157 -15.84 -5.79 13.86
C LYS A 157 -15.10 -4.82 12.95
N HIS A 158 -13.89 -5.17 12.52
CA HIS A 158 -13.11 -4.32 11.62
C HIS A 158 -13.79 -4.13 10.26
N LEU A 159 -14.39 -5.18 9.70
CA LEU A 159 -15.16 -5.10 8.45
C LEU A 159 -16.35 -4.13 8.58
N ALA A 160 -17.07 -4.19 9.69
CA ALA A 160 -18.18 -3.28 9.96
C ALA A 160 -17.72 -1.83 10.12
N ILE A 161 -16.65 -1.58 10.91
CA ILE A 161 -16.13 -0.23 11.15
C ILE A 161 -15.57 0.41 9.88
N SER A 162 -14.96 -0.39 8.99
CA SER A 162 -14.38 0.10 7.74
C SER A 162 -15.36 0.16 6.58
N GLU A 163 -16.61 -0.29 6.78
CA GLU A 163 -17.63 -0.40 5.74
C GLU A 163 -17.10 -1.14 4.50
N ALA A 164 -16.40 -2.26 4.74
CA ALA A 164 -15.71 -3.00 3.70
C ALA A 164 -16.68 -3.47 2.60
N SER A 165 -16.38 -3.07 1.36
CA SER A 165 -17.14 -3.45 0.16
C SER A 165 -16.66 -4.75 -0.45
N ALA A 166 -15.38 -5.08 -0.26
CA ALA A 166 -14.75 -6.31 -0.73
C ALA A 166 -13.67 -6.77 0.27
N ILE A 167 -13.32 -8.05 0.22
CA ILE A 167 -12.28 -8.65 1.05
C ILE A 167 -11.30 -9.40 0.17
N ILE A 168 -10.01 -9.27 0.49
CA ILE A 168 -8.94 -10.09 -0.08
C ILE A 168 -8.15 -10.79 1.03
N THR A 169 -7.94 -12.10 0.89
CA THR A 169 -7.34 -12.95 1.92
C THR A 169 -6.55 -14.11 1.34
N THR A 170 -6.01 -15.02 2.16
CA THR A 170 -5.38 -16.27 1.69
C THR A 170 -6.37 -17.43 1.67
N PRO A 171 -6.16 -18.50 0.87
CA PRO A 171 -7.01 -19.68 0.90
C PRO A 171 -7.20 -20.28 2.31
N GLN A 172 -6.16 -20.26 3.15
CA GLN A 172 -6.19 -20.79 4.51
C GLN A 172 -7.07 -19.96 5.45
N LYS A 173 -7.11 -18.64 5.26
CA LYS A 173 -7.89 -17.73 6.12
C LYS A 173 -9.33 -17.58 5.63
N TYR A 174 -9.62 -18.00 4.40
CA TYR A 174 -10.96 -17.94 3.80
C TYR A 174 -12.09 -18.50 4.68
N PRO A 175 -11.97 -19.67 5.35
CA PRO A 175 -13.04 -20.17 6.23
C PRO A 175 -13.39 -19.19 7.36
N ASP A 176 -12.39 -18.59 8.01
CA ASP A 176 -12.59 -17.60 9.06
C ASP A 176 -13.29 -16.34 8.53
N ILE A 177 -12.95 -15.92 7.30
CA ILE A 177 -13.64 -14.79 6.65
C ILE A 177 -15.12 -15.12 6.43
N MET A 178 -15.43 -16.32 5.96
CA MET A 178 -16.82 -16.73 5.73
C MET A 178 -17.62 -16.77 7.03
N GLU A 179 -17.04 -17.24 8.14
CA GLU A 179 -17.67 -17.17 9.45
C GLU A 179 -17.85 -15.72 9.94
N ALA A 180 -16.86 -14.86 9.72
CA ALA A 180 -16.94 -13.44 10.10
C ALA A 180 -18.06 -12.71 9.33
N LEU A 181 -18.25 -13.04 8.05
CA LEU A 181 -19.29 -12.44 7.22
C LEU A 181 -20.72 -12.76 7.69
N LYS A 182 -20.93 -13.91 8.35
CA LYS A 182 -22.24 -14.28 8.94
C LYS A 182 -22.67 -13.36 10.09
N LEU A 183 -21.75 -12.63 10.71
CA LEU A 183 -21.99 -11.81 11.91
C LEU A 183 -22.51 -10.38 11.62
N LYS A 184 -23.24 -10.19 10.51
CA LYS A 184 -23.78 -8.90 10.00
C LYS A 184 -22.76 -8.00 9.28
N ASN A 185 -22.18 -8.48 8.18
CA ASN A 185 -21.38 -7.65 7.27
C ASN A 185 -22.03 -7.59 5.89
N SER A 186 -21.97 -6.44 5.23
CA SER A 186 -22.48 -6.24 3.87
C SER A 186 -21.32 -6.09 2.90
N VAL A 187 -20.71 -7.21 2.52
CA VAL A 187 -19.67 -7.26 1.49
C VAL A 187 -20.32 -7.59 0.15
N ARG A 188 -20.02 -6.80 -0.88
CA ARG A 188 -20.71 -6.87 -2.18
C ARG A 188 -20.15 -7.94 -3.11
N LEU A 189 -18.86 -8.25 -2.99
CA LEU A 189 -18.19 -9.25 -3.83
C LEU A 189 -17.91 -10.54 -3.06
N PRO A 190 -17.88 -11.70 -3.76
CA PRO A 190 -17.26 -12.89 -3.21
C PRO A 190 -15.80 -12.61 -2.83
N THR A 191 -15.34 -13.22 -1.74
CA THR A 191 -14.00 -12.98 -1.19
C THR A 191 -12.92 -13.35 -2.21
N ILE A 192 -11.98 -12.43 -2.43
CA ILE A 192 -10.81 -12.63 -3.29
C ILE A 192 -9.75 -13.41 -2.49
N VAL A 193 -9.15 -14.43 -3.09
CA VAL A 193 -8.08 -15.21 -2.46
C VAL A 193 -6.77 -15.09 -3.23
N VAL A 194 -5.67 -14.90 -2.50
CA VAL A 194 -4.31 -14.88 -3.02
C VAL A 194 -3.64 -16.23 -2.69
N PRO A 195 -3.63 -17.20 -3.63
CA PRO A 195 -3.02 -18.50 -3.39
C PRO A 195 -1.48 -18.41 -3.37
N ASN A 196 -0.85 -19.13 -2.46
CA ASN A 196 0.58 -19.38 -2.51
C ASN A 196 0.86 -20.62 -3.39
N GLY A 197 1.65 -20.47 -4.46
CA GLY A 197 1.92 -21.59 -5.38
C GLY A 197 0.63 -22.15 -6.01
N ASN A 198 0.44 -23.47 -5.95
CA ASN A 198 -0.72 -24.15 -6.56
C ASN A 198 -1.81 -24.52 -5.54
N GLU A 199 -1.90 -23.76 -4.44
CA GLU A 199 -2.97 -23.96 -3.47
C GLU A 199 -4.36 -23.93 -4.13
N PRO A 200 -5.26 -24.84 -3.73
CA PRO A 200 -6.61 -24.89 -4.27
C PRO A 200 -7.38 -23.62 -3.88
N ILE A 201 -8.19 -23.15 -4.83
CA ILE A 201 -9.08 -22.01 -4.62
C ILE A 201 -10.37 -22.53 -3.97
N PRO A 202 -10.79 -22.00 -2.81
CA PRO A 202 -12.05 -22.37 -2.19
C PRO A 202 -13.24 -22.12 -3.12
N ALA A 203 -14.25 -22.99 -3.07
CA ALA A 203 -15.46 -22.82 -3.86
C ALA A 203 -16.16 -21.49 -3.49
N GLY A 204 -16.57 -20.74 -4.52
CA GLY A 204 -17.19 -19.42 -4.37
C GLY A 204 -16.21 -18.27 -4.16
N ALA A 205 -14.90 -18.52 -4.03
CA ALA A 205 -13.88 -17.47 -3.97
C ALA A 205 -13.49 -16.98 -5.37
N ILE A 206 -13.04 -15.73 -5.46
CA ILE A 206 -12.40 -15.19 -6.66
C ILE A 206 -10.89 -15.42 -6.55
N ASN A 207 -10.26 -16.02 -7.57
CA ASN A 207 -8.82 -16.16 -7.59
C ASN A 207 -8.16 -14.83 -7.99
N PHE A 208 -7.30 -14.29 -7.13
CA PHE A 208 -6.58 -13.04 -7.39
C PHE A 208 -5.84 -13.04 -8.73
N ARG A 209 -5.29 -14.19 -9.16
CA ARG A 209 -4.55 -14.30 -10.42
C ARG A 209 -5.41 -14.00 -11.64
N ASP A 210 -6.72 -14.24 -11.57
CA ASP A 210 -7.64 -13.94 -12.66
C ASP A 210 -7.83 -12.43 -12.81
N LEU A 211 -7.82 -11.69 -11.68
CA LEU A 211 -7.95 -10.23 -11.61
C LEU A 211 -6.70 -9.46 -12.06
N VAL A 212 -5.60 -10.17 -12.29
CA VAL A 212 -4.34 -9.59 -12.81
C VAL A 212 -3.83 -10.32 -14.05
N SER A 213 -4.69 -11.11 -14.68
CA SER A 213 -4.32 -11.92 -15.85
C SER A 213 -4.07 -11.09 -17.10
N ASN A 214 -3.30 -11.62 -18.05
CA ASN A 214 -3.01 -10.94 -19.33
C ASN A 214 -4.23 -10.78 -20.25
N ARG A 215 -5.39 -11.32 -19.88
CA ARG A 215 -6.67 -11.11 -20.59
C ARG A 215 -7.31 -9.77 -20.25
N ILE A 216 -6.77 -9.08 -19.25
CA ILE A 216 -7.26 -7.79 -18.79
C ILE A 216 -6.43 -6.72 -19.47
N GLU A 217 -7.08 -6.00 -20.38
CA GLU A 217 -6.55 -4.77 -20.96
C GLU A 217 -6.68 -3.65 -19.92
N GLU A 218 -5.59 -2.92 -19.70
CA GLU A 218 -5.57 -1.74 -18.86
C GLU A 218 -6.44 -0.66 -19.49
N PHE A 219 -7.26 0.03 -18.71
CA PHE A 219 -7.96 1.21 -19.22
C PHE A 219 -6.95 2.36 -19.39
N ASP A 220 -6.95 3.02 -20.55
CA ASP A 220 -6.13 4.19 -20.80
C ASP A 220 -6.44 5.37 -19.84
N ASN A 221 -7.64 5.40 -19.22
CA ASN A 221 -8.14 6.55 -18.47
C ASN A 221 -8.47 6.28 -16.99
N ILE A 222 -7.98 5.20 -16.35
CA ILE A 222 -8.22 4.96 -14.91
C ILE A 222 -7.77 6.17 -14.07
N GLY A 223 -6.62 6.76 -14.40
CA GLY A 223 -6.04 7.88 -13.64
C GLY A 223 -6.92 9.13 -13.60
N GLU A 224 -7.79 9.34 -14.59
CA GLU A 224 -8.74 10.45 -14.63
C GLU A 224 -10.01 10.16 -13.81
N GLN A 225 -10.24 8.90 -13.46
CA GLN A 225 -11.44 8.44 -12.76
C GLN A 225 -11.17 8.06 -11.31
N THR A 226 -9.91 8.09 -10.86
CA THR A 226 -9.45 7.65 -9.52
C THR A 226 -10.23 8.29 -8.37
N GLY A 227 -10.56 9.58 -8.44
CA GLY A 227 -11.27 10.24 -7.36
C GLY A 227 -11.57 11.70 -7.69
N THR A 228 -11.91 12.48 -6.67
CA THR A 228 -12.32 13.88 -6.82
C THR A 228 -11.31 14.88 -6.27
N ASP A 229 -10.58 14.53 -5.21
CA ASP A 229 -9.58 15.40 -4.60
C ASP A 229 -8.47 14.61 -3.88
N CYS A 230 -7.32 14.47 -4.54
CA CYS A 230 -6.15 13.79 -3.97
C CYS A 230 -5.67 14.32 -2.60
N LYS A 231 -6.08 15.52 -2.17
CA LYS A 231 -5.72 16.05 -0.84
C LYS A 231 -6.53 15.43 0.28
N ASN A 232 -7.81 15.16 0.00
CA ASN A 232 -8.79 14.74 1.00
C ASN A 232 -9.25 13.30 0.79
N ASP A 233 -9.06 12.73 -0.41
CA ASP A 233 -9.38 11.34 -0.69
C ASP A 233 -8.50 10.41 0.18
N THR A 234 -9.17 9.54 0.93
CA THR A 234 -8.52 8.53 1.77
C THR A 234 -7.87 7.46 0.88
N PHE A 235 -6.59 7.19 1.11
CA PHE A 235 -5.87 6.08 0.48
C PHE A 235 -6.01 4.81 1.32
N ILE A 236 -5.69 4.91 2.61
CA ILE A 236 -5.58 3.76 3.50
C ILE A 236 -6.14 4.07 4.89
N ILE A 237 -6.74 3.05 5.51
CA ILE A 237 -7.36 3.11 6.84
C ILE A 237 -6.67 2.07 7.75
N PRO A 238 -5.49 2.36 8.31
CA PRO A 238 -4.93 1.54 9.39
C PRO A 238 -5.73 1.70 10.69
N TYR A 239 -5.63 0.69 11.55
CA TYR A 239 -6.22 0.75 12.89
C TYR A 239 -5.16 0.99 13.95
N SER A 240 -5.51 1.85 14.90
CA SER A 240 -4.76 2.02 16.14
C SER A 240 -5.62 1.63 17.34
N SER A 241 -5.00 1.12 18.39
CA SER A 241 -5.69 0.76 19.64
C SER A 241 -6.34 1.95 20.35
N GLY A 242 -5.97 3.19 19.97
CA GLY A 242 -6.41 4.41 20.63
C GLY A 242 -6.09 4.44 22.13
N THR A 243 -6.58 5.46 22.82
CA THR A 243 -6.50 5.59 24.29
C THR A 243 -7.74 5.05 25.01
N SER A 244 -8.79 4.68 24.26
CA SER A 244 -10.12 4.31 24.79
C SER A 244 -10.46 2.82 24.63
N GLY A 245 -9.49 1.97 24.29
CA GLY A 245 -9.63 0.50 24.24
C GLY A 245 -10.27 -0.08 22.97
N PHE A 246 -11.07 0.70 22.23
CA PHE A 246 -11.64 0.29 20.94
C PHE A 246 -10.75 0.71 19.76
N PRO A 247 -10.54 -0.16 18.76
CA PRO A 247 -9.73 0.17 17.59
C PRO A 247 -10.40 1.28 16.78
N LYS A 248 -9.64 2.33 16.48
CA LYS A 248 -10.08 3.47 15.66
C LYS A 248 -9.40 3.39 14.30
N GLY A 249 -10.21 3.46 13.25
CA GLY A 249 -9.71 3.63 11.88
C GLY A 249 -9.12 5.03 11.73
N VAL A 250 -7.87 5.10 11.29
CA VAL A 250 -7.18 6.37 11.01
C VAL A 250 -7.21 6.55 9.52
N GLU A 251 -7.94 7.52 9.02
CA GLU A 251 -7.95 7.82 7.59
C GLU A 251 -6.67 8.53 7.20
N ILE A 252 -5.90 7.91 6.30
CA ILE A 252 -4.70 8.50 5.73
C ILE A 252 -4.98 8.84 4.26
N THR A 253 -4.90 10.13 3.93
CA THR A 253 -5.14 10.63 2.58
C THR A 253 -3.92 10.46 1.68
N HIS A 254 -4.10 10.50 0.35
CA HIS A 254 -2.97 10.42 -0.58
C HIS A 254 -1.94 11.54 -0.32
N ARG A 255 -2.39 12.76 -0.03
CA ARG A 255 -1.50 13.89 0.28
C ARG A 255 -0.73 13.70 1.58
N PHE A 256 -1.32 13.04 2.58
CA PHE A 256 -0.63 12.76 3.83
C PHE A 256 0.55 11.80 3.63
N GLU A 257 0.34 10.73 2.86
CA GLU A 257 1.42 9.77 2.53
C GLU A 257 2.58 10.44 1.78
N LEU A 258 2.29 11.44 0.93
CA LEU A 258 3.33 12.18 0.22
C LEU A 258 4.17 13.14 1.10
N ASN A 259 3.83 13.31 2.40
CA ASN A 259 4.64 14.12 3.32
C ASN A 259 5.86 13.38 3.90
N PHE A 260 6.01 12.07 3.64
CA PHE A 260 7.05 11.22 4.22
C PHE A 260 7.99 10.66 3.14
#